data_AF-A0A5D0MJ07-F1
#
_entry.id   AF-A0A5D0MJ07-F1
#
_cell.length_a   1.000
_cell.length_b   1.000
_cell.length_c   1.000
_cell.angle_alpha   90.00
_cell.angle_beta   90.00
_cell.angle_gamma   90.00
#
_symmetry.space_group_name_H-M   'P 1'
#
loop_
_entity.id
_entity.type
_entity.pdbx_description
1 polymer ?
#
loop_
_entity_poly.entity_id
_entity_poly.type
_entity_poly.pdbx_seq_one_letter_code
_entity_poly.pdbx_strand_id
1 'polypeptide(L)'
;MIYIALLFVMIVAVLITVLPVMRKTDLIFLDDMSDKSVPLEERKRSVYKTLGEIEFDYKMNKLSEKDYKKLNTLYRQKAVNLLKKEREKSGDIDKEIEYKLSQLKKRGNV
;
A
#
# COMPACT_ATOMS: atom_id res chain seq x y z
N MET A 1 -0.48 48.92 -19.36
CA MET A 1 -0.61 47.65 -20.13
C MET A 1 0.35 46.57 -19.62
N ILE A 2 1.67 46.80 -19.61
CA ILE A 2 2.66 45.79 -19.18
C ILE A 2 2.47 45.30 -17.72
N TYR A 3 2.14 46.20 -16.79
CA TYR A 3 1.92 45.86 -15.38
C TYR A 3 0.68 44.97 -15.15
N ILE A 4 -0.35 45.16 -15.98
CA ILE A 4 -1.59 44.37 -15.92
C ILE A 4 -1.29 42.94 -16.40
N ALA A 5 -0.50 42.81 -17.47
CA ALA A 5 -0.05 41.50 -17.97
C ALA A 5 0.81 40.76 -16.93
N LEU A 6 1.75 41.44 -16.27
CA LEU A 6 2.57 40.86 -15.20
C LEU A 6 1.74 40.37 -14.01
N LEU A 7 0.75 41.17 -13.59
CA LEU A 7 -0.14 40.81 -12.48
C LEU A 7 -1.01 39.59 -12.84
N PHE A 8 -1.48 39.51 -14.07
CA PHE A 8 -2.26 38.37 -14.56
C PHE A 8 -1.44 37.07 -14.58
N VAL A 9 -0.19 37.13 -15.06
CA VAL A 9 0.72 35.96 -15.06
C VAL A 9 1.00 35.48 -13.63
N MET A 10 1.17 36.40 -12.68
CA MET A 10 1.42 36.06 -11.28
C MET A 10 0.21 35.36 -10.65
N ILE A 11 -1.01 35.84 -10.92
CA ILE A 11 -2.26 35.22 -10.45
C ILE A 11 -2.44 33.81 -11.05
N VAL A 12 -2.17 33.63 -12.34
CA VAL A 12 -2.26 32.33 -13.00
C VAL A 12 -1.25 31.33 -12.42
N ALA A 13 -0.02 31.77 -12.14
CA ALA A 13 1.00 30.92 -11.51
C ALA A 13 0.58 30.48 -10.10
N VAL A 14 -0.03 31.37 -9.31
CA VAL A 14 -0.58 31.05 -7.99
C VAL A 14 -1.77 30.09 -8.11
N LEU A 15 -2.66 30.29 -9.08
CA LEU A 15 -3.79 29.37 -9.32
C LEU A 15 -3.31 27.97 -9.69
N ILE A 16 -2.34 27.84 -10.59
CA ILE A 16 -1.79 26.54 -11.01
C ILE A 16 -1.10 25.82 -9.85
N THR A 17 -0.52 26.54 -8.89
CA THR A 17 0.17 25.93 -7.72
C THR A 17 -0.77 25.62 -6.56
N VAL A 18 -1.79 26.44 -6.30
CA VAL A 18 -2.73 26.26 -5.18
C VAL A 18 -3.85 25.26 -5.50
N LEU A 19 -4.33 25.22 -6.75
CA LEU A 19 -5.38 24.26 -7.17
C LEU A 19 -5.01 22.78 -6.95
N PRO A 20 -3.80 22.28 -7.30
CA PRO A 20 -3.44 20.89 -7.05
C PRO A 20 -3.26 20.57 -5.56
N VAL A 21 -2.97 21.57 -4.72
CA VAL A 21 -2.81 21.40 -3.26
C VAL A 21 -4.17 21.20 -2.57
N MET A 22 -5.23 21.86 -3.05
CA MET A 22 -6.59 21.67 -2.52
C MET A 22 -7.29 20.43 -3.10
N ARG A 23 -6.89 19.98 -4.29
CA ARG A 23 -7.32 18.69 -4.82
C ARG A 23 -6.56 17.60 -4.08
N LYS A 24 -7.21 17.03 -3.06
CA LYS A 24 -6.75 15.85 -2.33
C LYS A 24 -6.19 14.82 -3.31
N THR A 25 -4.86 14.80 -3.44
CA THR A 25 -4.16 13.80 -4.24
C THR A 25 -4.11 12.56 -3.37
N ASP A 26 -5.27 11.90 -3.25
CA ASP A 26 -5.41 10.63 -2.52
C ASP A 26 -4.89 9.44 -3.35
N LEU A 27 -4.29 9.66 -4.53
CA LEU A 27 -4.19 8.64 -5.57
C LEU A 27 -2.79 8.37 -6.15
N ILE A 28 -1.69 8.83 -5.55
CA ILE A 28 -0.34 8.54 -6.09
C ILE A 28 0.42 7.45 -5.30
N PHE A 29 -0.03 7.05 -4.11
CA PHE A 29 0.71 6.08 -3.28
C PHE A 29 0.16 4.65 -3.26
N LEU A 30 -0.74 4.27 -4.18
CA LEU A 30 -1.50 3.03 -4.04
C LEU A 30 -1.21 1.89 -5.03
N ASP A 31 -0.45 2.09 -6.11
CA ASP A 31 -0.41 1.06 -7.16
C ASP A 31 0.80 0.10 -7.11
N ASP A 32 1.91 0.49 -6.49
CA ASP A 32 3.16 -0.28 -6.60
C ASP A 32 3.19 -1.62 -5.82
N MET A 33 2.18 -1.90 -4.97
CA MET A 33 2.10 -3.17 -4.23
C MET A 33 0.98 -4.10 -4.71
N SER A 34 0.24 -3.71 -5.75
CA SER A 34 -0.78 -4.58 -6.35
C SER A 34 -0.17 -5.60 -7.30
N ASP A 35 1.03 -5.34 -7.84
CA ASP A 35 1.68 -6.18 -8.84
C ASP A 35 1.86 -7.60 -8.32
N LYS A 36 1.00 -8.52 -8.79
CA LYS A 36 0.97 -9.96 -8.46
C LYS A 36 2.32 -10.68 -8.69
N SER A 37 3.24 -10.08 -9.45
CA SER A 37 4.59 -10.60 -9.68
C SER A 37 5.45 -10.63 -8.40
N VAL A 38 5.27 -9.66 -7.50
CA VAL A 38 6.10 -9.54 -6.30
C VAL A 38 5.71 -10.61 -5.26
N PRO A 39 6.66 -11.41 -4.75
CA PRO A 39 6.39 -12.41 -3.72
C PRO A 39 5.63 -11.85 -2.51
N LEU A 40 4.70 -12.63 -1.96
CA LEU A 40 3.87 -12.21 -0.81
C LEU A 40 4.72 -11.76 0.38
N GLU A 41 5.83 -12.46 0.64
CA GLU A 41 6.78 -12.13 1.71
C GLU A 41 7.45 -10.78 1.52
N GLU A 42 7.81 -10.44 0.28
CA GLU A 42 8.45 -9.16 -0.02
C GLU A 42 7.47 -7.99 0.16
N ARG A 43 6.21 -8.17 -0.25
CA ARG A 43 5.16 -7.17 0.02
C ARG A 43 4.91 -6.99 1.50
N LYS A 44 4.89 -8.09 2.26
CA LYS A 44 4.73 -8.08 3.72
C LYS A 44 5.86 -7.28 4.37
N ARG A 45 7.11 -7.56 3.98
CA ARG A 45 8.28 -6.80 4.44
C ARG A 45 8.18 -5.31 4.11
N SER A 46 7.76 -4.99 2.89
CA SER A 46 7.63 -3.60 2.45
C SER A 46 6.56 -2.84 3.25
N VAL A 47 5.38 -3.43 3.44
CA VAL A 47 4.30 -2.82 4.24
C VAL A 47 4.74 -2.60 5.70
N TYR A 48 5.43 -3.57 6.31
CA TYR A 48 5.92 -3.40 7.68
C TYR A 48 7.01 -2.34 7.79
N LYS A 49 7.92 -2.27 6.81
CA LYS A 49 8.93 -1.21 6.74
C LYS A 49 8.28 0.16 6.68
N THR A 50 7.32 0.36 5.78
CA THR A 50 6.60 1.63 5.65
C THR A 50 5.83 1.98 6.92
N LEU A 51 5.25 1.00 7.61
CA LEU A 51 4.58 1.24 8.90
C LEU A 51 5.55 1.80 9.94
N GLY A 52 6.77 1.23 10.00
CA GLY A 52 7.83 1.73 10.86
C GLY A 52 8.31 3.15 10.49
N GLU A 53 8.43 3.44 9.20
CA GLU A 53 8.78 4.78 8.70
C GLU A 53 7.70 5.81 9.08
N ILE A 54 6.41 5.49 8.92
CA ILE A 54 5.28 6.35 9.32
C ILE A 54 5.33 6.67 10.83
N GLU A 55 5.57 5.65 11.67
CA GLU A 55 5.67 5.83 13.12
C GLU A 55 6.90 6.65 13.50
N PHE A 56 8.03 6.45 12.82
CA PHE A 56 9.25 7.23 13.00
C PHE A 56 9.02 8.70 12.65
N ASP A 57 8.45 8.99 11.48
CA ASP A 57 8.21 10.36 11.03
C ASP A 57 7.24 11.12 11.95
N TYR A 58 6.23 10.43 12.47
CA TYR A 58 5.34 11.02 13.49
C TYR A 58 6.10 11.33 14.79
N LYS A 59 6.92 10.41 15.30
CA LYS A 59 7.75 10.64 16.51
C LYS A 59 8.75 11.77 16.32
N MET A 60 9.22 11.98 15.10
CA MET A 60 10.14 13.07 14.75
C MET A 60 9.43 14.40 14.45
N ASN A 61 8.12 14.50 14.69
CA ASN A 61 7.28 15.66 14.38
C ASN A 61 7.33 16.08 12.89
N LYS A 62 7.67 15.16 11.99
CA LYS A 62 7.67 15.39 10.53
C LYS A 62 6.29 15.16 9.91
N LEU A 63 5.40 14.49 10.65
CA LEU A 63 4.06 14.12 10.20
C LEU A 63 3.01 14.64 11.19
N SER A 64 1.94 15.25 10.67
CA SER A 64 0.83 15.70 11.51
C SER A 64 0.08 14.52 12.12
N GLU A 65 -0.56 14.70 13.28
CA GLU A 65 -1.36 13.63 13.91
C GLU A 65 -2.48 13.12 12.99
N LYS A 66 -3.10 14.03 12.23
CA LYS A 66 -4.16 13.71 11.28
C LYS A 66 -3.64 12.81 10.15
N ASP A 67 -2.49 13.16 9.58
CA ASP A 67 -1.88 12.39 8.50
C ASP A 67 -1.32 11.06 9.01
N TYR A 68 -0.72 11.05 10.20
CA TYR A 68 -0.32 9.85 10.90
C TYR A 68 -1.49 8.88 11.06
N LYS A 69 -2.60 9.32 11.64
CA LYS A 69 -3.79 8.48 11.85
C LYS A 69 -4.29 7.89 10.53
N LYS A 70 -4.33 8.69 9.47
CA LYS A 70 -4.76 8.25 8.14
C LYS A 70 -3.82 7.19 7.54
N LEU A 71 -2.52 7.48 7.48
CA LEU A 71 -1.51 6.61 6.89
C LEU A 71 -1.35 5.31 7.69
N ASN A 72 -1.27 5.41 9.01
CA ASN A 72 -1.15 4.27 9.91
C ASN A 72 -2.35 3.31 9.77
N THR A 73 -3.57 3.85 9.73
CA THR A 73 -4.78 3.03 9.53
C THR A 73 -4.75 2.31 8.19
N LEU A 74 -4.41 3.02 7.11
CA LEU A 74 -4.36 2.46 5.76
C LEU A 74 -3.32 1.34 5.64
N TYR A 75 -2.11 1.54 6.16
CA TYR A 75 -1.05 0.51 6.10
C TYR A 75 -1.29 -0.66 7.04
N ARG A 76 -1.94 -0.46 8.19
CA ARG A 76 -2.40 -1.56 9.05
C ARG A 76 -3.44 -2.43 8.36
N GLN A 77 -4.40 -1.83 7.66
CA GLN A 77 -5.37 -2.59 6.86
C GLN A 77 -4.68 -3.39 5.74
N LYS A 78 -3.68 -2.80 5.07
CA LYS A 78 -2.85 -3.54 4.09
C LYS A 78 -2.15 -4.74 4.73
N ALA A 79 -1.55 -4.58 5.90
CA ALA A 79 -0.88 -5.67 6.62
C ALA A 79 -1.86 -6.80 6.97
N VAL A 80 -3.05 -6.46 7.49
CA VAL A 80 -4.11 -7.44 7.79
C VAL A 80 -4.54 -8.22 6.54
N ASN A 81 -4.70 -7.53 5.41
CA ASN A 81 -5.07 -8.17 4.15
C ASN A 81 -3.99 -9.13 3.64
N LEU A 82 -2.71 -8.79 3.81
CA LEU A 82 -1.60 -9.68 3.44
C LEU A 82 -1.55 -10.92 4.33
N LEU A 83 -1.75 -10.77 5.65
CA LEU A 83 -1.82 -11.90 6.58
C LEU A 83 -3.00 -12.85 6.29
N LYS A 84 -4.13 -12.30 5.80
CA LYS A 84 -5.26 -13.12 5.37
C LYS A 84 -4.89 -13.97 4.14
N LYS A 85 -4.26 -13.35 3.13
CA LYS A 85 -3.78 -14.04 1.92
C LYS A 85 -2.74 -15.12 2.24
N GLU A 86 -1.87 -14.87 3.21
CA GLU A 86 -0.87 -15.85 3.68
C GLU A 86 -1.56 -17.10 4.23
N ARG A 87 -2.57 -16.93 5.10
CA ARG A 87 -3.36 -18.04 5.65
C ARG A 87 -4.13 -18.81 4.58
N GLU A 88 -4.74 -18.11 3.61
CA GLU A 88 -5.44 -18.74 2.48
C GLU A 88 -4.47 -19.60 1.67
N LYS A 89 -3.29 -19.08 1.33
CA LYS A 89 -2.25 -19.80 0.58
C LYS A 89 -1.76 -21.04 1.33
N SER A 90 -1.54 -20.96 2.65
CA SER A 90 -1.14 -22.11 3.45
C SER A 90 -2.23 -23.19 3.48
N GLY A 91 -3.50 -22.81 3.66
CA GLY A 91 -4.61 -23.77 3.66
C GLY A 91 -4.82 -24.48 2.32
N ASP A 92 -4.54 -23.81 1.20
CA ASP A 92 -4.58 -24.44 -0.13
C ASP A 92 -3.45 -25.45 -0.34
N ILE A 93 -2.25 -25.16 0.19
CA ILE A 93 -1.10 -26.08 0.14
C ILE A 93 -1.41 -27.35 0.94
N ASP A 94 -1.99 -27.23 2.13
CA ASP A 94 -2.31 -28.39 2.99
C ASP A 94 -3.30 -29.33 2.30
N LYS A 95 -4.34 -28.78 1.66
CA LYS A 95 -5.33 -29.56 0.90
C LYS A 95 -4.70 -30.29 -0.30
N GLU A 96 -3.79 -29.64 -1.02
CA GLU A 96 -3.09 -30.25 -2.15
C GLU A 96 -2.19 -31.41 -1.70
N ILE A 97 -1.53 -31.27 -0.56
CA ILE A 97 -0.72 -32.34 0.05
C ILE A 97 -1.61 -33.53 0.43
N GLU A 98 -2.71 -33.28 1.14
CA GLU A 98 -3.65 -34.32 1.54
C GLU A 98 -4.24 -35.08 0.33
N TYR A 99 -4.60 -34.33 -0.71
CA TYR A 99 -5.06 -34.90 -1.97
C TYR A 99 -4.01 -35.85 -2.58
N LYS A 100 -2.75 -35.43 -2.70
CA LYS A 100 -1.67 -36.27 -3.25
C LYS A 100 -1.41 -37.52 -2.40
N LEU A 101 -1.43 -37.40 -1.07
CA LEU A 101 -1.26 -38.55 -0.18
C LEU A 101 -2.39 -39.58 -0.35
N SER A 102 -3.63 -39.13 -0.54
CA SER A 102 -4.77 -40.02 -0.81
C SER A 102 -4.62 -40.80 -2.13
N GLN A 103 -4.06 -40.18 -3.16
CA GLN A 103 -3.83 -40.80 -4.47
C GLN A 103 -2.70 -41.85 -4.39
N LEU A 104 -1.64 -41.55 -3.67
CA LEU A 104 -0.54 -42.50 -3.44
C LEU A 104 -1.00 -43.71 -2.63
N LYS A 105 -1.81 -43.50 -1.58
CA LYS A 105 -2.39 -44.59 -0.79
C LYS A 105 -3.28 -45.51 -1.62
N LYS A 106 -4.00 -44.98 -2.60
CA LYS A 106 -4.82 -45.78 -3.54
C LYS A 106 -3.96 -46.57 -4.55
N ARG A 107 -2.82 -46.03 -4.99
CA ARG A 107 -1.90 -46.72 -5.92
C ARG A 107 -1.02 -47.78 -5.24
N GLY A 108 -0.72 -47.65 -3.96
CA GLY A 108 0.08 -48.62 -3.20
C GLY A 108 -0.68 -49.85 -2.66
N ASN A 109 -2.00 -49.92 -2.91
CA ASN A 109 -2.88 -51.03 -2.51
C ASN A 109 -3.29 -51.92 -3.70
N VAL A 110 -2.49 -51.95 -4.77
CA VAL A 110 -2.63 -52.83 -5.94
C VAL A 110 -1.43 -53.76 -6.00
#